data_AF-A0ABD4Z8I0-F1
#
_entry.id   AF-A0ABD4Z8I0-F1
#
_cell.length_a   1.000
_cell.length_b   1.000
_cell.length_c   1.000
_cell.angle_alpha   90.00
_cell.angle_beta   90.00
_cell.angle_gamma   90.00
#
_symmetry.space_group_name_H-M   'P 1'
#
loop_
_entity.id
_entity.type
_entity.pdbx_description
1 polymer ?
#
loop_
_entity_poly.entity_id
_entity_poly.type
_entity_poly.pdbx_seq_one_letter_code
_entity_poly.pdbx_strand_id
1 'polypeptide(L)'
;MRFHEALVMGSVVRIYENGFVEVVEKPRNLFCPYMLRVYGVRKSCEDVVEHVVKLKMVVFGLFTSRRGFVTSKVVSFGTSEIVSWGMEKGFFDCAVVVCDGAGTVVAKKSELVQGIGAVMNGLLKTYPISEVIKTVEDMGGVVLDKENALIDQVKGVSKAAEIGCRKVAVSVIGARCWEISEVREAEKKLGIDVTVFSTCNTLAKQECITHMEKADYVCTSANEMIRKALAEKALMQLGVTIPVYIMSRKMKDIILEYLKELDEKLLIRRVKLPYEEKYTATCSNCEWL
;
A
#
# COMPACT_ATOMS: atom_id res chain seq x y z
N MET A 1 7.65 0.04 27.36
CA MET A 1 6.74 0.91 26.58
C MET A 1 6.53 0.29 25.22
N ARG A 2 5.28 0.11 24.81
CA ARG A 2 4.93 -0.45 23.49
C ARG A 2 5.00 0.62 22.41
N PHE A 3 5.25 0.20 21.18
CA PHE A 3 5.30 1.10 20.02
C PHE A 3 4.89 0.40 18.73
N HIS A 4 4.32 1.18 17.81
CA HIS A 4 4.21 0.83 16.40
C HIS A 4 5.48 1.27 15.67
N GLU A 5 5.86 0.55 14.63
CA GLU A 5 6.95 0.95 13.73
C GLU A 5 6.42 0.99 12.30
N ALA A 6 6.55 2.13 11.63
CA ALA A 6 5.91 2.40 10.35
C ALA A 6 6.85 3.08 9.36
N LEU A 7 6.51 2.99 8.08
CA LEU A 7 7.17 3.65 6.97
C LEU A 7 6.42 4.92 6.61
N VAL A 8 7.05 6.08 6.74
CA VAL A 8 6.43 7.37 6.39
C VAL A 8 7.41 8.18 5.58
N MET A 9 7.05 8.59 4.36
CA MET A 9 7.90 9.45 3.50
C MET A 9 9.32 8.91 3.22
N GLY A 10 9.52 7.59 3.24
CA GLY A 10 10.86 7.01 3.10
C GLY A 10 11.72 7.13 4.37
N SER A 11 11.06 7.24 5.53
CA SER A 11 11.62 7.09 6.87
C SER A 11 11.08 5.84 7.54
N VAL A 12 11.77 5.41 8.60
CA VAL A 12 11.23 4.53 9.63
C VAL A 12 10.92 5.37 10.86
N VAL A 13 9.69 5.25 11.37
CA VAL A 13 9.22 5.97 12.56
C VAL A 13 8.73 5.01 13.61
N ARG A 14 8.94 5.35 14.88
CA ARG A 14 8.33 4.68 16.04
C ARG A 14 7.27 5.59 16.64
N ILE A 15 6.08 5.04 16.84
CA ILE A 15 4.96 5.72 17.50
C ILE A 15 4.67 4.97 18.80
N TYR A 16 5.00 5.61 19.92
CA TYR A 16 4.87 5.01 21.24
C TYR A 16 3.45 5.16 21.79
N GLU A 17 3.06 4.26 22.70
CA GLU A 17 1.70 4.24 23.29
C GLU A 17 1.31 5.54 24.03
N ASN A 18 2.30 6.34 24.46
CA ASN A 18 2.09 7.65 25.09
C ASN A 18 1.93 8.80 24.07
N GLY A 19 1.96 8.51 22.77
CA GLY A 19 1.87 9.49 21.70
C GLY A 19 3.19 10.13 21.27
N PHE A 20 4.31 9.75 21.89
CA PHE A 20 5.63 10.19 21.44
C PHE A 20 5.97 9.57 20.07
N VAL A 21 6.56 10.37 19.19
CA VAL A 21 6.95 9.96 17.84
C VAL A 21 8.45 10.17 17.69
N GLU A 22 9.15 9.11 17.30
CA GLU A 22 10.60 9.10 17.07
C GLU A 22 10.87 8.78 15.59
N VAL A 23 11.61 9.64 14.91
CA VAL A 23 12.09 9.36 13.54
C VAL A 23 13.40 8.60 13.62
N VAL A 24 13.34 7.28 13.50
CA VAL A 24 14.49 6.37 13.65
C VAL A 24 15.40 6.43 12.43
N GLU A 25 14.82 6.50 11.23
CA GLU A 25 15.56 6.71 9.98
C GLU A 25 15.08 7.98 9.29
N LYS A 26 16.02 8.85 8.92
CA LYS A 26 15.74 10.11 8.22
C LYS A 26 15.12 9.87 6.84
N PRO A 27 14.26 10.78 6.34
CA PRO A 27 13.56 10.57 5.08
C PRO A 27 14.53 10.56 3.91
N ARG A 28 14.52 9.46 3.14
CA ARG A 28 15.30 9.37 1.89
C ARG A 28 14.66 10.15 0.74
N ASN A 29 13.35 10.37 0.81
CA ASN A 29 12.64 11.17 -0.18
C ASN A 29 12.54 12.62 0.28
N LEU A 30 13.31 13.52 -0.32
CA LEU A 30 13.19 14.95 -0.03
C LEU A 30 11.85 15.55 -0.51
N PHE A 31 11.18 14.90 -1.46
CA PHE A 31 9.88 15.32 -1.99
C PHE A 31 9.04 14.09 -2.33
N CYS A 32 7.74 14.15 -2.00
CA CYS A 32 6.78 13.12 -2.38
C CYS A 32 5.49 13.79 -2.89
N PRO A 33 5.12 13.60 -4.16
CA PRO A 33 3.94 14.27 -4.71
C PRO A 33 2.61 13.84 -4.07
N TYR A 34 2.51 12.60 -3.58
CA TYR A 34 1.38 12.18 -2.75
C TYR A 34 1.31 13.01 -1.46
N MET A 35 2.46 13.26 -0.82
CA MET A 35 2.51 14.08 0.38
C MET A 35 2.18 15.54 0.12
N LEU A 36 2.57 16.08 -1.03
CA LEU A 36 2.15 17.41 -1.47
C LEU A 36 0.63 17.46 -1.68
N ARG A 37 0.07 16.48 -2.41
CA ARG A 37 -1.35 16.45 -2.75
C ARG A 37 -2.26 16.24 -1.53
N VAL A 38 -1.89 15.32 -0.64
CA VAL A 38 -2.73 14.91 0.49
C VAL A 38 -2.47 15.74 1.75
N TYR A 39 -1.23 16.18 1.97
CA TYR A 39 -0.83 16.86 3.21
C TYR A 39 -0.19 18.25 2.99
N GLY A 40 -0.10 18.74 1.75
CA GLY A 40 0.50 20.05 1.45
C GLY A 40 2.02 20.11 1.66
N VAL A 41 2.69 18.97 1.83
CA VAL A 41 4.11 18.89 2.20
C VAL A 41 5.01 19.05 0.97
N ARG A 42 5.84 20.11 0.95
CA ARG A 42 6.76 20.44 -0.15
C ARG A 42 8.17 19.86 0.02
N LYS A 43 8.62 19.62 1.24
CA LYS A 43 9.94 19.05 1.53
C LYS A 43 9.86 18.15 2.76
N SER A 44 10.52 17.00 2.71
CA SER A 44 10.61 16.08 3.83
C SER A 44 11.88 16.36 4.64
N CYS A 45 11.71 16.51 5.95
CA CYS A 45 12.75 16.43 6.98
C CYS A 45 12.16 15.68 8.18
N GLU A 46 12.96 15.42 9.21
CA GLU A 46 12.51 14.73 10.43
C GLU A 46 11.29 15.42 11.06
N ASP A 47 11.35 16.74 11.26
CA ASP A 47 10.25 17.52 11.85
C ASP A 47 8.94 17.39 11.05
N VAL A 48 9.05 17.37 9.72
CA VAL A 48 7.89 17.21 8.82
C VAL A 48 7.33 15.79 8.90
N VAL A 49 8.19 14.76 8.97
CA VAL A 49 7.76 13.37 9.14
C VAL A 49 7.03 13.22 10.47
N GLU A 50 7.59 13.74 11.56
CA GLU A 50 6.97 13.73 12.89
C GLU A 50 5.62 14.47 12.87
N HIS A 51 5.57 15.65 12.26
CA HIS A 51 4.36 16.45 12.15
C HIS A 51 3.25 15.72 11.38
N VAL A 52 3.57 15.09 10.24
CA VAL A 52 2.61 14.30 9.46
C VAL A 52 2.08 13.13 10.28
N VAL A 53 2.94 12.40 11.00
CA VAL A 53 2.51 11.28 11.85
C VAL A 53 1.56 11.79 12.93
N LYS A 54 1.92 12.86 13.63
CA LYS A 54 1.06 13.47 14.66
C LYS A 54 -0.27 13.95 14.09
N LEU A 55 -0.27 14.57 12.90
CA LEU A 55 -1.50 14.98 12.22
C LEU A 55 -2.41 13.78 11.95
N LYS A 56 -1.86 12.65 11.47
CA LYS A 56 -2.64 11.43 11.24
C LYS A 56 -3.22 10.85 12.53
N MET A 57 -2.46 10.89 13.62
CA MET A 57 -2.94 10.46 14.93
C MET A 57 -4.09 11.35 15.42
N VAL A 58 -4.00 12.66 15.23
CA VAL A 58 -5.04 13.60 15.66
C VAL A 58 -6.30 13.49 14.79
N VAL A 59 -6.14 13.48 13.46
CA VAL A 59 -7.26 13.56 12.52
C VAL A 59 -7.96 12.20 12.34
N PHE A 60 -7.19 11.11 12.27
CA PHE A 60 -7.70 9.78 11.96
C PHE A 60 -7.59 8.81 13.13
N GLY A 61 -7.01 9.22 14.26
CA GLY A 61 -6.83 8.33 15.41
C GLY A 61 -5.84 7.18 15.16
N LEU A 62 -5.06 7.20 14.07
CA LEU A 62 -4.11 6.12 13.76
C LEU A 62 -3.17 5.89 14.94
N PHE A 63 -2.79 4.64 15.16
CA PHE A 63 -1.91 4.17 16.22
C PHE A 63 -2.50 4.33 17.63
N THR A 64 -3.82 4.50 17.76
CA THR A 64 -4.54 4.68 19.03
C THR A 64 -5.83 3.88 19.10
N SER A 65 -6.44 3.79 20.28
CA SER A 65 -7.78 3.19 20.49
C SER A 65 -8.92 3.95 19.82
N ARG A 66 -8.66 5.16 19.31
CA ARG A 66 -9.65 6.00 18.60
C ARG A 66 -9.49 5.95 17.08
N ARG A 67 -8.84 4.91 16.55
CA ARG A 67 -8.61 4.72 15.12
C ARG A 67 -9.92 4.81 14.32
N GLY A 68 -9.99 5.79 13.43
CA GLY A 68 -11.06 5.94 12.44
C GLY A 68 -10.82 5.07 11.21
N PHE A 69 -11.91 4.57 10.61
CA PHE A 69 -11.89 3.77 9.39
C PHE A 69 -12.48 4.59 8.24
N VAL A 70 -11.60 5.20 7.44
CA VAL A 70 -11.99 6.11 6.35
C VAL A 70 -12.38 5.33 5.11
N THR A 71 -13.65 5.33 4.74
CA THR A 71 -14.17 4.59 3.57
C THR A 71 -14.20 5.39 2.28
N SER A 72 -13.95 6.70 2.33
CA SER A 72 -13.87 7.55 1.14
C SER A 72 -12.61 7.27 0.32
N LYS A 73 -12.69 7.43 -1.00
CA LYS A 73 -11.57 7.35 -1.92
C LYS A 73 -10.57 8.49 -1.66
N VAL A 74 -9.27 8.18 -1.52
CA VAL A 74 -8.22 9.19 -1.26
C VAL A 74 -7.37 9.41 -2.51
N VAL A 75 -7.08 8.34 -3.27
CA VAL A 75 -6.29 8.40 -4.50
C VAL A 75 -6.88 7.52 -5.61
N SER A 76 -6.54 7.81 -6.86
CA SER A 76 -7.11 7.10 -8.03
C SER A 76 -6.55 5.70 -8.21
N PHE A 77 -5.27 5.47 -7.91
CA PHE A 77 -4.58 4.18 -8.10
C PHE A 77 -4.00 3.67 -6.78
N GLY A 78 -4.70 3.85 -5.67
CA GLY A 78 -4.28 3.29 -4.39
C GLY A 78 -4.57 1.80 -4.32
N THR A 79 -3.74 1.07 -3.57
CA THR A 79 -3.94 -0.37 -3.36
C THR A 79 -5.29 -0.65 -2.70
N SER A 80 -5.64 0.08 -1.64
CA SER A 80 -6.92 -0.07 -0.95
C SER A 80 -8.11 0.21 -1.87
N GLU A 81 -8.02 1.25 -2.70
CA GLU A 81 -9.08 1.63 -3.61
C GLU A 81 -9.35 0.56 -4.67
N ILE A 82 -8.28 0.04 -5.30
CA ILE A 82 -8.42 -1.00 -6.33
C ILE A 82 -8.87 -2.32 -5.72
N VAL A 83 -8.39 -2.68 -4.53
CA VAL A 83 -8.81 -3.93 -3.86
C VAL A 83 -10.26 -3.82 -3.38
N SER A 84 -10.64 -2.70 -2.77
CA SER A 84 -12.00 -2.45 -2.31
C SER A 84 -13.00 -2.50 -3.47
N TRP A 85 -12.72 -1.78 -4.57
CA TRP A 85 -13.50 -1.86 -5.80
C TRP A 85 -13.52 -3.29 -6.38
N GLY A 86 -12.37 -3.97 -6.39
CA GLY A 86 -12.26 -5.33 -6.90
C GLY A 86 -13.11 -6.32 -6.12
N MET A 87 -13.24 -6.13 -4.80
CA MET A 87 -14.15 -6.92 -3.97
C MET A 87 -15.62 -6.63 -4.30
N GLU A 88 -16.00 -5.36 -4.49
CA GLU A 88 -17.36 -4.97 -4.87
C GLU A 88 -17.79 -5.55 -6.22
N LYS A 89 -16.86 -5.69 -7.16
CA LYS A 89 -17.08 -6.30 -8.47
C LYS A 89 -16.90 -7.82 -8.49
N GLY A 90 -16.58 -8.43 -7.36
CA GLY A 90 -16.42 -9.87 -7.23
C GLY A 90 -15.13 -10.44 -7.84
N PHE A 91 -14.12 -9.61 -8.11
CA PHE A 91 -12.78 -10.08 -8.46
C PHE A 91 -12.06 -10.72 -7.27
N PHE A 92 -12.37 -10.30 -6.04
CA PHE A 92 -11.81 -10.83 -4.81
C PHE A 92 -12.91 -11.19 -3.81
N ASP A 93 -12.79 -12.34 -3.17
CA ASP A 93 -13.70 -12.79 -2.10
C ASP A 93 -13.32 -12.15 -0.76
N CYS A 94 -12.02 -11.92 -0.55
CA CYS A 94 -11.50 -11.23 0.62
C CYS A 94 -10.11 -10.65 0.34
N ALA A 95 -9.64 -9.80 1.27
CA ALA A 95 -8.31 -9.22 1.23
C ALA A 95 -7.52 -9.50 2.51
N VAL A 96 -6.24 -9.77 2.37
CA VAL A 96 -5.28 -9.85 3.46
C VAL A 96 -4.50 -8.53 3.49
N VAL A 97 -4.70 -7.76 4.56
CA VAL A 97 -4.15 -6.42 4.75
C VAL A 97 -3.54 -6.28 6.14
N VAL A 98 -2.84 -5.16 6.39
CA VAL A 98 -2.24 -4.86 7.69
C VAL A 98 -2.92 -3.66 8.33
N CYS A 99 -3.30 -3.79 9.60
CA CYS A 99 -3.97 -2.75 10.38
C CYS A 99 -3.16 -2.41 11.65
N ASP A 100 -2.89 -1.13 11.89
CA ASP A 100 -2.31 -0.67 13.16
C ASP A 100 -3.24 -1.01 14.31
N GLY A 101 -2.70 -1.59 15.38
CA GLY A 101 -3.50 -2.10 16.50
C GLY A 101 -4.04 -3.53 16.31
N ALA A 102 -3.96 -4.12 15.11
CA ALA A 102 -4.49 -5.47 14.85
C ALA A 102 -3.55 -6.41 14.08
N GLY A 103 -2.49 -5.92 13.42
CA GLY A 103 -1.56 -6.76 12.67
C GLY A 103 -2.15 -7.21 11.32
N THR A 104 -1.93 -8.47 10.93
CA THR A 104 -2.57 -9.04 9.74
C THR A 104 -4.07 -9.23 9.96
N VAL A 105 -4.86 -8.76 9.01
CA VAL A 105 -6.33 -8.87 8.99
C VAL A 105 -6.77 -9.50 7.67
N VAL A 106 -7.65 -10.50 7.75
CA VAL A 106 -8.42 -10.98 6.59
C VAL A 106 -9.76 -10.23 6.57
N ALA A 107 -9.88 -9.27 5.67
CA ALA A 107 -11.08 -8.45 5.50
C ALA A 107 -12.03 -9.08 4.48
N LYS A 108 -13.27 -9.37 4.87
CA LYS A 108 -14.33 -9.91 3.98
C LYS A 108 -15.25 -8.84 3.37
N LYS A 109 -15.07 -7.57 3.75
CA LYS A 109 -15.88 -6.44 3.26
C LYS A 109 -15.00 -5.38 2.63
N SER A 110 -15.45 -4.80 1.51
CA SER A 110 -14.69 -3.80 0.74
C SER A 110 -14.46 -2.52 1.56
N GLU A 111 -15.44 -2.15 2.40
CA GLU A 111 -15.37 -0.96 3.24
C GLU A 111 -14.32 -1.09 4.34
N LEU A 112 -14.08 -2.31 4.84
CA LEU A 112 -13.02 -2.56 5.82
C LEU A 112 -11.63 -2.43 5.18
N VAL A 113 -11.45 -2.94 3.96
CA VAL A 113 -10.19 -2.77 3.22
C VAL A 113 -9.86 -1.30 3.01
N GLN A 114 -10.84 -0.51 2.54
CA GLN A 114 -10.66 0.92 2.36
C GLN A 114 -10.46 1.63 3.71
N GLY A 115 -11.28 1.30 4.71
CA GLY A 115 -11.19 1.84 6.06
C GLY A 115 -9.84 1.63 6.74
N ILE A 116 -9.17 0.52 6.44
CA ILE A 116 -7.80 0.26 6.88
C ILE A 116 -6.82 1.07 6.03
N GLY A 117 -6.83 0.91 4.71
CA GLY A 117 -5.75 1.34 3.83
C GLY A 117 -5.77 2.80 3.37
N ALA A 118 -6.92 3.49 3.40
CA ALA A 118 -7.12 4.82 2.80
C ALA A 118 -6.05 5.86 3.21
N VAL A 119 -5.65 5.84 4.48
CA VAL A 119 -4.70 6.79 5.07
C VAL A 119 -3.47 6.11 5.70
N MET A 120 -3.38 4.79 5.57
CA MET A 120 -2.29 3.99 6.14
C MET A 120 -1.04 4.07 5.27
N ASN A 121 0.12 4.03 5.91
CA ASN A 121 1.38 3.73 5.24
C ASN A 121 1.89 2.32 5.58
N GLY A 122 3.10 1.97 5.15
CA GLY A 122 3.65 0.64 5.45
C GLY A 122 3.85 0.47 6.96
N LEU A 123 3.48 -0.70 7.49
CA LEU A 123 3.61 -1.02 8.92
C LEU A 123 4.61 -2.16 9.08
N LEU A 124 5.67 -1.92 9.86
CA LEU A 124 6.72 -2.88 10.16
C LEU A 124 6.42 -3.66 11.44
N LYS A 125 5.85 -2.97 12.43
CA LYS A 125 5.51 -3.54 13.74
C LYS A 125 4.28 -2.85 14.31
N THR A 126 3.49 -3.59 15.06
CA THR A 126 2.38 -3.08 15.86
C THR A 126 2.22 -3.92 17.12
N TYR A 127 1.36 -3.47 18.02
CA TYR A 127 0.90 -4.21 19.20
C TYR A 127 -0.64 -4.20 19.22
N PRO A 128 -1.30 -5.11 19.96
CA PRO A 128 -2.75 -5.17 20.00
C PRO A 128 -3.36 -3.96 20.70
N ILE A 129 -4.41 -3.41 20.08
CA ILE A 129 -5.30 -2.40 20.66
C ILE A 129 -6.72 -2.97 20.61
N SER A 130 -7.28 -3.29 21.77
CA SER A 130 -8.53 -4.05 21.89
C SER A 130 -9.71 -3.38 21.18
N GLU A 131 -9.80 -2.05 21.23
CA GLU A 131 -10.84 -1.27 20.56
C GLU A 131 -10.72 -1.36 19.04
N VAL A 132 -9.49 -1.36 18.51
CA VAL A 132 -9.25 -1.50 17.07
C VAL A 132 -9.58 -2.92 16.61
N ILE A 133 -9.11 -3.93 17.33
CA ILE A 133 -9.43 -5.35 17.05
C ILE A 133 -10.95 -5.54 17.03
N LYS A 134 -11.65 -5.06 18.07
CA LYS A 134 -13.11 -5.15 18.14
C LYS A 134 -13.77 -4.49 16.92
N THR A 135 -13.36 -3.28 16.56
CA THR A 135 -13.90 -2.55 15.40
C THR A 135 -13.65 -3.32 14.10
N VAL A 136 -12.46 -3.89 13.91
CA VAL A 136 -12.13 -4.73 12.75
C VAL A 136 -13.07 -5.94 12.66
N GLU A 137 -13.33 -6.61 13.78
CA GLU A 137 -14.23 -7.77 13.81
C GLU A 137 -15.70 -7.41 13.58
N ASP A 138 -16.17 -6.30 14.18
CA ASP A 138 -17.52 -5.77 13.97
C ASP A 138 -17.75 -5.38 12.49
N MET A 139 -16.68 -4.95 11.80
CA MET A 139 -16.68 -4.67 10.36
C MET A 139 -16.50 -5.92 9.48
N GLY A 140 -16.47 -7.13 10.05
CA GLY A 140 -16.37 -8.40 9.32
C GLY A 140 -14.94 -8.80 8.94
N GLY A 141 -13.94 -8.27 9.66
CA GLY A 141 -12.55 -8.71 9.57
C GLY A 141 -12.24 -9.87 10.50
N VAL A 142 -11.24 -10.67 10.13
CA VAL A 142 -10.65 -11.70 10.98
C VAL A 142 -9.21 -11.31 11.28
N VAL A 143 -8.92 -11.02 12.55
CA VAL A 143 -7.55 -10.70 13.01
C VAL A 143 -6.75 -11.99 13.16
N LEU A 144 -5.55 -12.05 12.56
CA LEU A 144 -4.71 -13.24 12.55
C LEU A 144 -4.23 -13.64 13.95
N ASP A 145 -3.77 -12.67 14.73
CA ASP A 145 -3.25 -12.84 16.08
C ASP A 145 -3.69 -11.67 16.95
N LYS A 146 -4.74 -11.89 17.76
CA LYS A 146 -5.30 -10.86 18.65
C LYS A 146 -4.42 -10.56 19.86
N GLU A 147 -3.52 -11.47 20.23
CA GLU A 147 -2.69 -11.36 21.41
C GLU A 147 -1.43 -10.55 21.14
N ASN A 148 -0.86 -10.68 19.94
CA ASN A 148 0.40 -10.01 19.59
C ASN A 148 0.29 -9.05 18.41
N ALA A 149 -0.84 -9.00 17.70
CA ALA A 149 -1.02 -8.23 16.48
C ALA A 149 0.08 -8.52 15.43
N LEU A 150 0.36 -9.82 15.24
CA LEU A 150 1.39 -10.30 14.33
C LEU A 150 1.14 -9.83 12.89
N ILE A 151 2.20 -9.35 12.23
CA ILE A 151 2.23 -9.07 10.80
C ILE A 151 2.90 -10.25 10.09
N ASP A 152 2.08 -11.04 9.42
CA ASP A 152 2.46 -12.22 8.62
C ASP A 152 1.41 -12.39 7.51
N GLN A 153 1.78 -12.02 6.28
CA GLN A 153 0.84 -12.06 5.16
C GLN A 153 0.65 -13.47 4.61
N VAL A 154 1.65 -14.35 4.75
CA VAL A 154 1.59 -15.75 4.29
C VAL A 154 0.59 -16.53 5.14
N LYS A 155 0.64 -16.39 6.47
CA LYS A 155 -0.36 -16.94 7.38
C LYS A 155 -1.73 -16.29 7.19
N GLY A 156 -1.78 -14.99 6.87
CA GLY A 156 -3.02 -14.31 6.49
C GLY A 156 -3.70 -14.95 5.28
N VAL A 157 -2.94 -15.25 4.21
CA VAL A 157 -3.45 -15.96 3.02
C VAL A 157 -3.90 -17.38 3.38
N SER A 158 -3.14 -18.07 4.24
CA SER A 158 -3.53 -19.40 4.71
C SER A 158 -4.84 -19.36 5.50
N LYS A 159 -5.01 -18.36 6.37
CA LYS A 159 -6.25 -18.14 7.12
C LYS A 159 -7.41 -17.78 6.19
N ALA A 160 -7.18 -16.98 5.16
CA ALA A 160 -8.19 -16.65 4.15
C ALA A 160 -8.71 -17.91 3.44
N ALA A 161 -7.81 -18.83 3.07
CA ALA A 161 -8.20 -20.11 2.47
C ALA A 161 -9.00 -21.00 3.45
N GLU A 162 -8.58 -21.07 4.72
CA GLU A 162 -9.26 -21.83 5.78
C GLU A 162 -10.71 -21.37 5.97
N ILE A 163 -10.96 -20.06 5.92
CA ILE A 163 -12.29 -19.47 6.10
C ILE A 163 -13.11 -19.36 4.80
N GLY A 164 -12.66 -20.05 3.74
CA GLY A 164 -13.41 -20.28 2.50
C GLY A 164 -13.14 -19.32 1.35
N CYS A 165 -12.21 -18.35 1.47
CA CYS A 165 -11.87 -17.48 0.34
C CYS A 165 -11.12 -18.25 -0.74
N ARG A 166 -11.44 -18.00 -2.02
CA ARG A 166 -10.77 -18.62 -3.18
C ARG A 166 -10.06 -17.59 -4.05
N LYS A 167 -10.54 -16.35 -4.12
CA LYS A 167 -9.89 -15.23 -4.79
C LYS A 167 -9.45 -14.21 -3.74
N VAL A 168 -8.16 -14.17 -3.43
CA VAL A 168 -7.61 -13.37 -2.33
C VAL A 168 -6.74 -12.25 -2.86
N ALA A 169 -7.03 -11.01 -2.50
CA ALA A 169 -6.07 -9.92 -2.66
C ALA A 169 -5.15 -9.87 -1.44
N VAL A 170 -3.84 -9.65 -1.61
CA VAL A 170 -2.92 -9.51 -0.47
C VAL A 170 -1.97 -8.34 -0.70
N SER A 171 -1.82 -7.48 0.32
CA SER A 171 -0.88 -6.36 0.27
C SER A 171 0.42 -6.69 1.00
N VAL A 172 1.55 -6.58 0.33
CA VAL A 172 2.89 -6.78 0.92
C VAL A 172 3.69 -5.49 0.77
N ILE A 173 4.34 -5.05 1.85
CA ILE A 173 5.20 -3.86 1.79
C ILE A 173 6.62 -4.23 1.34
N GLY A 174 7.32 -3.28 0.72
CA GLY A 174 8.69 -3.51 0.24
C GLY A 174 9.67 -3.99 1.31
N ALA A 175 9.48 -3.60 2.57
CA ALA A 175 10.29 -4.08 3.70
C ALA A 175 10.03 -5.55 4.08
N ARG A 176 8.99 -6.17 3.53
CA ARG A 176 8.62 -7.59 3.68
C ARG A 176 8.54 -8.30 2.33
N CYS A 177 9.28 -7.82 1.34
CA CYS A 177 9.18 -8.30 -0.04
C CYS A 177 9.35 -9.81 -0.19
N TRP A 178 10.11 -10.48 0.71
CA TRP A 178 10.28 -11.93 0.67
C TRP A 178 8.95 -12.70 0.73
N GLU A 179 7.97 -12.17 1.48
CA GLU A 179 6.64 -12.76 1.62
C GLU A 179 5.91 -12.89 0.28
N ILE A 180 6.24 -12.08 -0.74
CA ILE A 180 5.64 -12.24 -2.07
C ILE A 180 5.96 -13.62 -2.65
N SER A 181 7.20 -14.10 -2.51
CA SER A 181 7.58 -15.44 -2.97
C SER A 181 6.88 -16.53 -2.15
N GLU A 182 6.84 -16.37 -0.83
CA GLU A 182 6.21 -17.33 0.07
C GLU A 182 4.69 -17.40 -0.14
N VAL A 183 4.04 -16.27 -0.41
CA VAL A 183 2.63 -16.21 -0.82
C VAL A 183 2.41 -17.00 -2.11
N ARG A 184 3.29 -16.92 -3.11
CA ARG A 184 3.18 -17.73 -4.33
C ARG A 184 3.32 -19.23 -4.07
N GLU A 185 4.13 -19.61 -3.08
CA GLU A 185 4.22 -21.01 -2.66
C GLU A 185 2.94 -21.45 -1.93
N ALA A 186 2.40 -20.61 -1.04
CA ALA A 186 1.16 -20.86 -0.34
C ALA A 186 -0.03 -20.95 -1.30
N GLU A 187 -0.14 -20.04 -2.26
CA GLU A 187 -1.15 -20.02 -3.33
C GLU A 187 -1.25 -21.38 -4.03
N LYS A 188 -0.11 -21.91 -4.48
CA LYS A 188 -0.02 -23.22 -5.14
C LYS A 188 -0.42 -24.37 -4.21
N LYS A 189 0.05 -24.36 -2.97
CA LYS A 189 -0.24 -25.42 -1.98
C LYS A 189 -1.72 -25.45 -1.58
N LEU A 190 -2.33 -24.27 -1.46
CA LEU A 190 -3.73 -24.11 -1.02
C LEU A 190 -4.73 -24.22 -2.17
N GLY A 191 -4.28 -24.14 -3.43
CA GLY A 191 -5.14 -24.23 -4.62
C GLY A 191 -6.15 -23.07 -4.71
N ILE A 192 -5.72 -21.86 -4.33
CA ILE A 192 -6.53 -20.63 -4.42
C ILE A 192 -5.88 -19.66 -5.41
N ASP A 193 -6.64 -18.65 -5.85
CA ASP A 193 -6.16 -17.58 -6.69
C ASP A 193 -5.76 -16.37 -5.83
N VAL A 194 -4.49 -15.99 -5.83
CA VAL A 194 -3.98 -14.87 -5.03
C VAL A 194 -3.49 -13.75 -5.94
N THR A 195 -3.97 -12.54 -5.69
CA THR A 195 -3.52 -11.32 -6.36
C THR A 195 -2.65 -10.51 -5.41
N VAL A 196 -1.37 -10.36 -5.74
CA VAL A 196 -0.37 -9.76 -4.85
C VAL A 196 -0.11 -8.30 -5.21
N PHE A 197 -0.38 -7.42 -4.26
CA PHE A 197 -0.14 -5.98 -4.34
C PHE A 197 1.12 -5.62 -3.53
N SER A 198 2.20 -5.31 -4.23
CA SER A 198 3.43 -4.77 -3.63
C SER A 198 3.33 -3.26 -3.47
N THR A 199 3.42 -2.75 -2.25
CA THR A 199 3.24 -1.33 -1.92
C THR A 199 4.29 -0.79 -0.95
N CYS A 200 4.30 0.53 -0.72
CA CYS A 200 5.25 1.21 0.16
C CYS A 200 6.74 0.83 -0.12
N ASN A 201 7.11 0.83 -1.39
CA ASN A 201 8.39 0.27 -1.87
C ASN A 201 9.58 1.25 -1.86
N THR A 202 9.39 2.46 -1.34
CA THR A 202 10.44 3.49 -1.28
C THR A 202 11.76 2.98 -0.68
N LEU A 203 11.69 2.18 0.40
CA LEU A 203 12.87 1.65 1.10
C LEU A 203 13.21 0.21 0.69
N ALA A 204 12.56 -0.34 -0.33
CA ALA A 204 12.86 -1.68 -0.81
C ALA A 204 14.30 -1.78 -1.33
N LYS A 205 14.98 -2.88 -0.98
CA LYS A 205 16.36 -3.17 -1.39
C LYS A 205 16.40 -3.87 -2.74
N GLN A 206 17.58 -3.93 -3.36
CA GLN A 206 17.80 -4.59 -4.66
C GLN A 206 17.34 -6.06 -4.65
N GLU A 207 17.59 -6.77 -3.55
CA GLU A 207 17.15 -8.17 -3.36
C GLU A 207 15.64 -8.35 -3.51
N CYS A 208 14.84 -7.31 -3.25
CA CYS A 208 13.40 -7.38 -3.40
C CYS A 208 12.91 -7.47 -4.85
N ILE A 209 13.74 -7.14 -5.86
CA ILE A 209 13.31 -7.16 -7.27
C ILE A 209 12.81 -8.55 -7.66
N THR A 210 13.57 -9.60 -7.34
CA THR A 210 13.23 -10.98 -7.71
C THR A 210 11.92 -11.44 -7.07
N HIS A 211 11.57 -10.90 -5.90
CA HIS A 211 10.29 -11.13 -5.25
C HIS A 211 9.17 -10.31 -5.90
N MET A 212 9.40 -9.01 -6.15
CA MET A 212 8.40 -8.11 -6.74
C MET A 212 8.03 -8.46 -8.18
N GLU A 213 8.92 -9.09 -8.94
CA GLU A 213 8.61 -9.64 -10.26
C GLU A 213 7.51 -10.71 -10.23
N LYS A 214 7.28 -11.33 -9.07
CA LYS A 214 6.22 -12.32 -8.86
C LYS A 214 4.92 -11.67 -8.37
N ALA A 215 4.90 -10.36 -8.09
CA ALA A 215 3.69 -9.64 -7.75
C ALA A 215 2.82 -9.38 -9.00
N ASP A 216 1.55 -9.05 -8.79
CA ASP A 216 0.61 -8.68 -9.85
C ASP A 216 0.56 -7.18 -10.09
N TYR A 217 0.72 -6.43 -8.99
CA TYR A 217 0.66 -5.00 -8.90
C TYR A 217 1.86 -4.51 -8.09
N VAL A 218 2.60 -3.52 -8.59
CA VAL A 218 3.75 -2.94 -7.88
C VAL A 218 3.69 -1.41 -7.91
N CYS A 219 3.45 -0.80 -6.75
CA CYS A 219 3.64 0.65 -6.58
C CYS A 219 5.14 0.94 -6.39
N THR A 220 5.82 1.34 -7.46
CA THR A 220 7.29 1.57 -7.47
C THR A 220 7.73 2.70 -6.52
N SER A 221 6.79 3.58 -6.13
CA SER A 221 7.04 4.69 -5.21
C SER A 221 8.19 5.58 -5.72
N ALA A 222 9.00 6.16 -4.83
CA ALA A 222 10.16 6.97 -5.21
C ALA A 222 11.45 6.14 -5.44
N ASN A 223 11.33 4.81 -5.53
CA ASN A 223 12.50 3.94 -5.66
C ASN A 223 12.88 3.78 -7.14
N GLU A 224 13.84 4.58 -7.61
CA GLU A 224 14.29 4.61 -9.00
C GLU A 224 14.83 3.25 -9.46
N MET A 225 15.54 2.54 -8.58
CA MET A 225 16.12 1.23 -8.88
C MET A 225 15.01 0.20 -9.16
N ILE A 226 13.99 0.12 -8.31
CA ILE A 226 12.81 -0.74 -8.54
C ILE A 226 12.06 -0.31 -9.80
N ARG A 227 11.89 1.01 -10.01
CA ARG A 227 11.20 1.57 -11.18
C ARG A 227 11.87 1.18 -12.49
N LYS A 228 13.20 1.21 -12.57
CA LYS A 228 13.97 0.80 -13.75
C LYS A 228 13.94 -0.71 -13.94
N ALA A 229 14.20 -1.47 -12.87
CA ALA A 229 14.32 -2.93 -12.95
C ALA A 229 13.03 -3.63 -13.39
N LEU A 230 11.87 -3.15 -12.92
CA LEU A 230 10.58 -3.80 -13.22
C LEU A 230 9.92 -3.31 -14.51
N ALA A 231 10.37 -2.19 -15.07
CA ALA A 231 9.69 -1.54 -16.20
C ALA A 231 9.61 -2.40 -17.46
N GLU A 232 10.67 -3.14 -17.79
CA GLU A 232 10.69 -3.99 -18.99
C GLU A 232 9.73 -5.18 -18.89
N LYS A 233 9.40 -5.59 -17.66
CA LYS A 233 8.47 -6.69 -17.36
C LYS A 233 7.03 -6.21 -17.17
N ALA A 234 6.82 -4.93 -16.92
CA ALA A 234 5.50 -4.36 -16.71
C ALA A 234 4.67 -4.37 -18.01
N LEU A 235 3.42 -4.80 -17.91
CA LEU A 235 2.47 -4.86 -19.03
C LEU A 235 1.69 -3.56 -19.21
N MET A 236 1.68 -2.72 -18.18
CA MET A 236 1.01 -1.42 -18.11
C MET A 236 1.58 -0.60 -16.95
N GLN A 237 1.63 0.72 -17.12
CA GLN A 237 1.94 1.69 -16.06
C GLN A 237 0.72 2.57 -15.81
N LEU A 238 0.34 2.75 -14.55
CA LEU A 238 -0.65 3.73 -14.10
C LEU A 238 0.07 4.88 -13.38
N GLY A 239 -0.33 6.10 -13.68
CA GLY A 239 0.31 7.31 -13.15
C GLY A 239 1.74 7.52 -13.64
N VAL A 240 2.23 8.74 -13.48
CA VAL A 240 3.61 9.12 -13.80
C VAL A 240 4.37 9.51 -12.54
N THR A 241 3.68 10.24 -11.68
CA THR A 241 4.22 10.80 -10.46
C THR A 241 4.53 9.73 -9.40
N ILE A 242 3.63 8.77 -9.26
CA ILE A 242 3.82 7.56 -8.44
C ILE A 242 3.48 6.39 -9.35
N PRO A 243 4.47 5.85 -10.08
CA PRO A 243 4.20 4.81 -11.06
C PRO A 243 3.78 3.52 -10.38
N VAL A 244 2.66 2.99 -10.85
CA VAL A 244 2.13 1.69 -10.51
C VAL A 244 2.30 0.79 -11.72
N TYR A 245 3.03 -0.31 -11.56
CA TYR A 245 3.22 -1.29 -12.61
C TYR A 245 2.29 -2.46 -12.44
N ILE A 246 1.67 -2.83 -13.55
CA ILE A 246 0.85 -4.03 -13.65
C ILE A 246 1.69 -5.11 -14.29
N MET A 247 1.94 -6.16 -13.52
CA MET A 247 2.97 -7.17 -13.81
C MET A 247 2.37 -8.47 -14.35
N SER A 248 1.07 -8.69 -14.22
CA SER A 248 0.38 -9.89 -14.70
C SER A 248 -0.80 -9.58 -15.61
N ARG A 249 -1.16 -10.55 -16.47
CA ARG A 249 -2.32 -10.42 -17.37
C ARG A 249 -3.63 -10.31 -16.59
N LYS A 250 -3.81 -11.17 -15.58
CA LYS A 250 -4.96 -11.13 -14.66
C LYS A 250 -5.15 -9.72 -14.09
N MET A 251 -4.09 -9.11 -13.57
CA MET A 251 -4.19 -7.77 -13.00
C MET A 251 -4.43 -6.70 -14.07
N LYS A 252 -3.89 -6.86 -15.27
CA LYS A 252 -4.19 -5.96 -16.40
C LYS A 252 -5.67 -5.96 -16.75
N ASP A 253 -6.30 -7.12 -16.77
CA ASP A 253 -7.73 -7.24 -17.05
C ASP A 253 -8.56 -6.55 -15.96
N ILE A 254 -8.24 -6.79 -14.68
CA ILE A 254 -8.89 -6.13 -13.53
C ILE A 254 -8.75 -4.60 -13.62
N ILE A 255 -7.55 -4.11 -13.95
CA ILE A 255 -7.31 -2.67 -14.08
C ILE A 255 -8.08 -2.09 -15.26
N LEU A 256 -8.17 -2.77 -16.40
CA LEU A 256 -8.94 -2.25 -17.53
C LEU A 256 -10.43 -2.13 -17.19
N GLU A 257 -10.99 -3.06 -16.41
CA GLU A 257 -12.35 -2.93 -15.88
C GLU A 257 -12.46 -1.77 -14.88
N TYR A 258 -11.48 -1.60 -13.98
CA TYR A 258 -11.43 -0.47 -13.05
C TYR A 258 -11.41 0.89 -13.78
N LEU A 259 -10.59 1.00 -14.83
CA LEU A 259 -10.44 2.22 -15.61
C LEU A 259 -11.74 2.61 -16.35
N LYS A 260 -12.63 1.67 -16.68
CA LYS A 260 -13.94 1.99 -17.30
C LYS A 260 -14.85 2.77 -16.37
N GLU A 261 -14.71 2.61 -15.06
CA GLU A 261 -15.56 3.24 -14.04
C GLU A 261 -14.90 4.47 -13.39
N LEU A 262 -13.68 4.84 -13.81
CA LEU A 262 -13.04 6.06 -13.35
C LEU A 262 -13.67 7.29 -13.97
N ASP A 263 -14.14 8.21 -13.12
CA ASP A 263 -14.61 9.54 -13.51
C ASP A 263 -13.44 10.53 -13.76
N GLU A 264 -12.38 10.04 -14.41
CA GLU A 264 -11.19 10.80 -14.77
C GLU A 264 -10.88 10.64 -16.26
N LYS A 265 -10.38 11.69 -16.90
CA LYS A 265 -9.93 11.60 -18.29
C LYS A 265 -8.67 10.75 -18.37
N LEU A 266 -8.69 9.75 -19.26
CA LEU A 266 -7.58 8.82 -19.45
C LEU A 266 -6.82 9.09 -20.75
N LEU A 267 -5.49 9.03 -20.70
CA LEU A 267 -4.62 9.00 -21.88
C LEU A 267 -3.98 7.62 -22.02
N ILE A 268 -4.25 6.94 -23.13
CA ILE A 268 -3.61 5.66 -23.46
C ILE A 268 -2.73 5.87 -24.68
N ARG A 269 -1.43 5.64 -24.53
CA ARG A 269 -0.45 5.75 -25.62
C ARG A 269 0.57 4.62 -25.57
N ARG A 270 1.14 4.28 -26.72
CA ARG A 270 2.32 3.41 -26.79
C ARG A 270 3.56 4.17 -26.34
N VAL A 271 4.37 3.54 -25.49
CA VAL A 271 5.61 4.08 -24.89
C VAL A 271 6.54 2.92 -24.51
N LYS A 272 7.83 3.20 -24.34
CA LYS A 272 8.74 2.34 -23.57
C LYS A 272 8.59 2.72 -22.09
N LEU A 273 8.50 1.73 -21.21
CA LEU A 273 8.48 1.94 -19.76
C LEU A 273 9.91 1.97 -19.19
N PRO A 274 10.20 2.71 -18.09
CA PRO A 274 9.30 3.61 -17.39
C PRO A 274 8.93 4.81 -18.25
N TYR A 275 7.65 5.20 -18.25
CA TYR A 275 7.27 6.49 -18.81
C TYR A 275 7.40 7.56 -17.73
N GLU A 276 8.24 8.55 -17.99
CA GLU A 276 8.40 9.74 -17.18
C GLU A 276 7.97 10.96 -17.98
N GLU A 277 7.24 11.87 -17.35
CA GLU A 277 6.80 13.10 -17.99
C GLU A 277 8.02 14.01 -18.17
N LYS A 278 8.45 14.16 -19.42
CA LYS A 278 9.43 15.17 -19.81
C LYS A 278 8.65 16.35 -20.36
N TYR A 279 8.62 17.46 -19.63
CA TYR A 279 8.05 18.70 -20.12
C TYR A 279 8.99 19.28 -21.18
N THR A 280 8.60 19.22 -22.46
CA THR A 280 9.43 19.66 -23.59
C THR A 280 9.01 21.01 -24.14
N ALA A 281 8.24 21.82 -23.41
CA ALA A 281 7.95 23.18 -23.85
C ALA A 281 9.19 24.06 -23.64
N THR A 282 9.94 24.28 -24.71
CA THR A 282 10.87 25.41 -24.81
C THR A 282 10.13 26.55 -25.50
N CYS A 283 9.82 27.61 -24.75
CA CYS A 283 9.42 28.88 -25.37
C CYS A 283 10.64 29.43 -26.10
N SER A 284 10.62 29.47 -27.43
CA SER A 284 11.70 30.03 -28.24
C SER A 284 11.88 31.54 -28.06
N ASN A 285 10.99 32.20 -27.31
CA ASN A 285 10.95 33.65 -27.07
C ASN A 285 11.04 34.05 -25.58
N CYS A 286 11.32 33.12 -24.66
CA CYS A 286 11.30 33.44 -23.24
C CYS A 286 12.69 33.22 -22.63
N GLU A 287 13.50 34.27 -22.62
CA GLU A 287 14.67 34.39 -21.73
C GLU A 287 14.17 34.67 -20.31
N TRP A 288 14.12 33.65 -19.46
CA TRP A 288 14.01 33.86 -18.02
C TRP A 288 15.36 33.48 -17.39
N LEU A 289 16.15 34.51 -17.08
CA LEU A 289 17.27 34.49 -16.14
C LEU A 289 16.77 34.24 -14.71
#